data_AF-A0A8J8GDV1-F1
#
_entry.id   AF-A0A8J8GDV1-F1
#
_cell.length_a   1.000
_cell.length_b   1.000
_cell.length_c   1.000
_cell.angle_alpha   90.00
_cell.angle_beta   90.00
_cell.angle_gamma   90.00
#
_symmetry.space_group_name_H-M   'P 1'
#
loop_
_entity.id
_entity.type
_entity.pdbx_description
1 polymer ?
#
loop_
_entity_poly.entity_id
_entity_poly.type
_entity_poly.pdbx_seq_one_letter_code
_entity_poly.pdbx_strand_id
1 'polypeptide(L)'
;MSKLAEMKLMARGNPRKIAEYNLKEREYYDFIKQYFDDEHKFVDSPNEFYIKEVEEKAKSGDEMDVMRYKILKDRFDYYQSFKGSKRIDNAREIRSKLQAKLQNGDKITKDDLTAAEKLARTYPGPDSLVLYSRIKREIDSADAE
;
A
#
# COMPACT_ATOMS: atom_id res chain seq x y z
N MET A 1 -2.99 -5.87 4.75
CA MET A 1 -2.82 -6.12 3.30
C MET A 1 -2.20 -4.96 2.52
N SER A 2 -2.60 -3.70 2.77
CA SER A 2 -2.07 -2.54 2.03
C SER A 2 -0.53 -2.43 2.08
N LYS A 3 0.05 -2.69 3.27
CA LYS A 3 1.51 -2.62 3.50
C LYS A 3 2.31 -3.67 2.71
N LEU A 4 1.81 -4.90 2.59
CA LEU A 4 2.48 -5.95 1.79
C LEU A 4 2.47 -5.64 0.30
N ALA A 5 1.34 -5.14 -0.21
CA ALA A 5 1.24 -4.73 -1.60
C ALA A 5 2.19 -3.54 -1.92
N GLU A 6 2.32 -2.61 -0.98
CA GLU A 6 3.28 -1.52 -1.07
C GLU A 6 4.73 -2.03 -1.06
N MET A 7 5.07 -2.94 -0.15
CA MET A 7 6.39 -3.58 -0.13
C MET A 7 6.71 -4.28 -1.45
N LYS A 8 5.75 -5.03 -2.01
CA LYS A 8 5.90 -5.69 -3.32
C LYS A 8 6.19 -4.70 -4.44
N LEU A 9 5.48 -3.57 -4.45
CA LEU A 9 5.67 -2.51 -5.45
C LEU A 9 7.08 -1.91 -5.34
N MET A 10 7.51 -1.60 -4.12
CA MET A 10 8.81 -0.97 -3.83
C MET A 10 10.00 -1.93 -3.95
N ALA A 11 9.75 -3.25 -3.87
CA ALA A 11 10.78 -4.27 -3.97
C ALA A 11 11.29 -4.50 -5.40
N ARG A 12 10.52 -4.13 -6.44
CA ARG A 12 10.87 -4.39 -7.83
C ARG A 12 12.27 -3.85 -8.19
N GLY A 13 13.16 -4.77 -8.57
CA GLY A 13 14.55 -4.46 -8.97
C GLY A 13 15.54 -4.27 -7.81
N ASN A 14 15.13 -4.49 -6.55
CA ASN A 14 16.01 -4.41 -5.39
C ASN A 14 16.02 -5.74 -4.62
N PRO A 15 17.11 -6.54 -4.72
CA PRO A 15 17.19 -7.87 -4.09
C PRO A 15 16.96 -7.87 -2.58
N ARG A 16 17.44 -6.84 -1.87
CA ARG A 16 17.25 -6.71 -0.42
C ARG A 16 15.78 -6.49 -0.06
N LYS A 17 15.12 -5.56 -0.75
CA LYS A 17 13.68 -5.31 -0.54
C LYS A 17 12.82 -6.50 -0.97
N ILE A 18 13.26 -7.29 -1.96
CA ILE A 18 12.60 -8.56 -2.33
C ILE A 18 12.68 -9.57 -1.18
N ALA A 19 13.85 -9.74 -0.58
CA ALA A 19 14.00 -10.64 0.57
C ALA A 19 13.14 -10.19 1.76
N GLU A 20 13.10 -8.90 2.06
CA GLU A 20 12.24 -8.32 3.10
C GLU A 20 10.75 -8.56 2.82
N TYR A 21 10.31 -8.35 1.57
CA TYR A 21 8.93 -8.65 1.16
C TYR A 21 8.60 -10.14 1.35
N ASN A 22 9.46 -11.05 0.88
CA ASN A 22 9.22 -12.49 0.98
C ASN A 22 9.10 -12.96 2.44
N LEU A 23 9.92 -12.39 3.33
CA LEU A 23 9.85 -12.71 4.76
C LEU A 23 8.53 -12.22 5.37
N LYS A 24 8.12 -10.98 5.07
CA LYS A 24 6.83 -10.45 5.54
C LYS A 24 5.62 -11.14 4.93
N GLU A 25 5.73 -11.60 3.69
CA GLU A 25 4.69 -12.40 3.03
C GLU A 25 4.49 -13.74 3.75
N ARG A 26 5.58 -14.42 4.13
CA ARG A 26 5.51 -15.65 4.94
C ARG A 26 4.89 -15.39 6.31
N GLU A 27 5.39 -14.39 7.05
CA GLU A 27 4.82 -14.02 8.36
C GLU A 27 3.30 -13.78 8.28
N TYR A 28 2.84 -13.13 7.21
CA TYR A 28 1.42 -12.87 7.00
C TYR A 28 0.62 -14.15 6.71
N TYR A 29 1.16 -15.07 5.91
CA TYR A 29 0.49 -16.35 5.66
C TYR A 29 0.45 -17.23 6.90
N ASP A 30 1.51 -17.24 7.71
CA ASP A 30 1.53 -17.96 8.99
C ASP A 30 0.52 -17.36 9.97
N PHE A 31 0.40 -16.03 10.00
CA PHE A 31 -0.62 -15.32 10.74
C PHE A 31 -2.04 -15.68 10.26
N ILE A 32 -2.31 -15.76 8.94
CA ILE A 32 -3.62 -16.20 8.45
C ILE A 32 -3.93 -17.63 8.92
N LYS A 33 -2.97 -18.56 8.79
CA LYS A 33 -3.17 -19.95 9.22
C LYS A 33 -3.49 -20.11 10.70
N GLN A 34 -3.08 -19.15 11.54
CA GLN A 34 -3.43 -19.17 12.96
C GLN A 34 -4.92 -18.91 13.21
N TYR A 35 -5.58 -18.13 12.35
CA TYR A 35 -6.96 -17.69 12.56
C TYR A 35 -7.97 -18.31 11.60
N PHE A 36 -7.55 -18.93 10.51
CA PHE A 36 -8.42 -19.47 9.47
C PHE A 36 -8.13 -20.96 9.23
N ASP A 37 -9.19 -21.75 9.13
CA ASP A 37 -9.17 -23.20 8.95
C ASP A 37 -10.19 -23.63 7.88
N ASP A 38 -10.47 -24.93 7.78
CA ASP A 38 -11.42 -25.46 6.79
C ASP A 38 -12.88 -25.05 7.07
N GLU A 39 -13.23 -24.76 8.33
CA GLU A 39 -14.56 -24.28 8.74
C GLU A 39 -14.68 -22.76 8.55
N HIS A 40 -13.61 -22.03 8.88
CA HIS A 40 -13.47 -20.58 8.80
C HIS A 40 -12.47 -20.22 7.70
N LYS A 41 -12.89 -20.39 6.45
CA LYS A 41 -12.02 -20.18 5.29
C LYS A 41 -11.63 -18.72 5.11
N PHE A 42 -10.35 -18.51 4.83
CA PHE A 42 -9.85 -17.21 4.41
C PHE A 42 -10.30 -16.92 2.97
N VAL A 43 -11.01 -15.79 2.76
CA VAL A 43 -11.49 -15.40 1.44
C VAL A 43 -10.62 -14.27 0.89
N ASP A 44 -10.07 -14.49 -0.31
CA ASP A 44 -9.13 -13.56 -0.94
C ASP A 44 -9.78 -12.26 -1.42
N SER A 45 -11.08 -12.28 -1.73
CA SER A 45 -11.86 -11.11 -2.14
C SER A 45 -13.25 -11.19 -1.49
N PRO A 46 -13.34 -10.89 -0.18
CA PRO A 46 -14.60 -11.01 0.53
C PRO A 46 -15.61 -10.02 -0.05
N ASN A 47 -16.87 -10.43 -0.15
CA ASN A 47 -17.96 -9.53 -0.53
C ASN A 47 -18.54 -8.85 0.72
N GLU A 48 -19.35 -7.80 0.54
CA GLU A 48 -19.90 -7.03 1.66
C GLU A 48 -20.80 -7.87 2.57
N PHE A 49 -21.57 -8.81 2.00
CA PHE A 49 -22.44 -9.70 2.76
C PHE A 49 -21.65 -10.59 3.72
N TYR A 50 -20.56 -11.18 3.22
CA TYR A 50 -19.69 -12.04 4.01
C TYR A 50 -18.98 -11.27 5.13
N ILE A 51 -18.57 -10.01 4.89
CA ILE A 51 -18.00 -9.17 5.95
C ILE A 51 -19.02 -8.91 7.07
N LYS A 52 -20.28 -8.65 6.73
CA LYS A 52 -21.36 -8.47 7.72
C LYS A 52 -21.61 -9.73 8.53
N GLU A 53 -21.60 -10.91 7.89
CA GLU A 53 -21.74 -12.18 8.62
C GLU A 53 -20.62 -12.40 9.64
N VAL A 54 -19.36 -12.12 9.26
CA VAL A 54 -18.21 -12.25 10.17
C VAL A 54 -18.23 -11.16 11.24
N GLU A 55 -18.73 -9.96 10.93
CA GLU A 55 -18.94 -8.89 11.91
C GLU A 55 -19.95 -9.28 12.99
N GLU A 56 -21.09 -9.88 12.61
CA GLU A 56 -22.07 -10.37 13.58
C GLU A 56 -21.50 -11.47 14.48
N LYS A 57 -20.67 -12.36 13.94
CA LYS A 57 -19.95 -13.36 14.75
C LYS A 57 -18.96 -12.70 15.71
N ALA A 58 -18.21 -11.70 15.26
CA ALA A 58 -17.28 -10.95 16.09
C ALA A 58 -17.95 -10.20 17.26
N LYS A 59 -19.24 -9.85 17.15
CA LYS A 59 -19.99 -9.23 18.26
C LYS A 59 -20.20 -10.17 19.46
N SER A 60 -20.05 -11.48 19.27
CA SER A 60 -20.06 -12.45 20.37
C SER A 60 -18.93 -12.23 21.39
N GLY A 61 -17.86 -11.53 20.98
CA GLY A 61 -16.71 -11.21 21.82
C GLY A 61 -15.61 -12.27 21.82
N ASP A 62 -15.73 -13.35 21.03
CA ASP A 62 -14.64 -14.30 20.85
C ASP A 62 -13.45 -13.62 20.16
N GLU A 63 -12.26 -13.73 20.76
CA GLU A 63 -11.03 -13.15 20.26
C GLU A 63 -10.71 -13.62 18.84
N MET A 64 -11.01 -14.89 18.54
CA MET A 64 -10.76 -15.46 17.21
C MET A 64 -11.64 -14.82 16.15
N ASP A 65 -12.93 -14.63 16.44
CA ASP A 65 -13.88 -14.03 15.50
C ASP A 65 -13.64 -12.53 15.31
N VAL A 66 -13.27 -11.81 16.38
CA VAL A 66 -12.86 -10.41 16.29
C VAL A 66 -11.64 -10.26 15.39
N MET A 67 -10.66 -11.15 15.51
CA MET A 67 -9.46 -11.11 14.67
C MET A 67 -9.76 -11.47 13.22
N ARG A 68 -10.56 -12.52 12.96
CA ARG A 68 -11.02 -12.87 11.61
C ARG A 68 -11.72 -11.71 10.93
N TYR A 69 -12.64 -11.03 11.63
CA TYR A 69 -13.33 -9.85 11.13
C TYR A 69 -12.34 -8.74 10.76
N LYS A 70 -11.42 -8.38 11.65
CA LYS A 70 -10.42 -7.31 11.39
C LYS A 70 -9.58 -7.62 10.15
N ILE A 71 -9.14 -8.87 10.00
CA ILE A 71 -8.31 -9.29 8.87
C ILE A 71 -9.10 -9.19 7.56
N LEU A 72 -10.33 -9.71 7.54
CA LEU A 72 -11.18 -9.68 6.35
C LEU A 72 -11.64 -8.26 6.00
N LYS A 73 -11.90 -7.41 7.01
CA LYS A 73 -12.26 -6.00 6.81
C LYS A 73 -11.11 -5.20 6.19
N ASP A 74 -9.89 -5.29 6.73
CA ASP A 74 -8.72 -4.63 6.14
C ASP A 74 -8.53 -5.03 4.66
N ARG A 75 -8.82 -6.30 4.36
CA ARG A 75 -8.76 -6.82 2.98
C ARG A 75 -9.89 -6.29 2.10
N PHE A 76 -11.12 -6.27 2.60
CA PHE A 76 -12.27 -5.69 1.90
C PHE A 76 -12.03 -4.22 1.58
N ASP A 77 -11.61 -3.43 2.56
CA ASP A 77 -11.32 -2.01 2.43
C ASP A 77 -10.20 -1.75 1.41
N TYR A 78 -9.16 -2.60 1.44
CA TYR A 78 -8.12 -2.59 0.42
C TYR A 78 -8.72 -2.77 -0.97
N TYR A 79 -9.50 -3.81 -1.26
CA TYR A 79 -10.08 -4.00 -2.60
C TYR A 79 -11.09 -2.92 -2.99
N GLN A 80 -11.86 -2.38 -2.04
CA GLN A 80 -12.76 -1.27 -2.30
C GLN A 80 -11.99 0.00 -2.67
N SER A 81 -10.82 0.25 -2.07
CA SER A 81 -9.96 1.37 -2.47
C SER A 81 -9.42 1.25 -3.91
N PHE A 82 -9.47 0.04 -4.50
CA PHE A 82 -9.06 -0.22 -5.88
C PHE A 82 -10.23 -0.11 -6.87
N LYS A 83 -11.48 -0.27 -6.42
CA LYS A 83 -12.69 -0.07 -7.23
C LYS A 83 -13.04 1.43 -7.26
N GLY A 84 -12.44 2.20 -8.17
CA GLY A 84 -12.89 3.57 -8.48
C GLY A 84 -11.82 4.50 -9.08
N SER A 85 -12.23 5.71 -9.47
CA SER A 85 -11.36 6.79 -9.98
C SER A 85 -10.36 7.31 -8.95
N LYS A 86 -10.56 7.02 -7.66
CA LYS A 86 -9.74 7.50 -6.53
C LYS A 86 -8.24 7.26 -6.71
N ARG A 87 -7.85 6.18 -7.40
CA ARG A 87 -6.44 5.90 -7.73
C ARG A 87 -5.84 6.89 -8.73
N ILE A 88 -6.63 7.32 -9.71
CA ILE A 88 -6.24 8.28 -10.74
C ILE A 88 -6.28 9.69 -10.15
N ASP A 89 -7.29 10.01 -9.35
CA ASP A 89 -7.46 11.31 -8.69
C ASP A 89 -6.31 11.54 -7.69
N ASN A 90 -5.98 10.56 -6.84
CA ASN A 90 -4.83 10.63 -5.94
C ASN A 90 -3.49 10.81 -6.69
N ALA A 91 -3.32 10.15 -7.83
CA ALA A 91 -2.09 10.26 -8.63
C ALA A 91 -1.91 11.67 -9.21
N ARG A 92 -3.00 12.26 -9.71
CA ARG A 92 -3.02 13.64 -10.22
C ARG A 92 -2.75 14.65 -9.11
N GLU A 93 -3.37 14.48 -7.94
CA GLU A 93 -3.13 15.34 -6.78
C GLU A 93 -1.68 15.29 -6.31
N ILE A 94 -1.10 14.09 -6.16
CA ILE A 94 0.30 13.92 -5.76
C ILE A 94 1.22 14.59 -6.78
N ARG A 95 0.98 14.36 -8.08
CA ARG A 95 1.77 14.99 -9.15
C ARG A 95 1.70 16.52 -9.06
N SER A 96 0.50 17.08 -8.92
CA SER A 96 0.27 18.52 -8.81
C SER A 96 0.99 19.12 -7.59
N LYS A 97 0.86 18.50 -6.42
CA LYS A 97 1.54 18.94 -5.19
C LYS A 97 3.06 18.94 -5.32
N LEU A 98 3.63 17.87 -5.89
CA LEU A 98 5.08 17.75 -6.09
C LEU A 98 5.60 18.76 -7.12
N GLN A 99 4.85 19.00 -8.19
CA GLN A 99 5.21 20.01 -9.19
C GLN A 99 5.14 21.42 -8.61
N ALA A 100 4.10 21.73 -7.83
CA ALA A 100 3.97 23.03 -7.17
C ALA A 100 5.15 23.28 -6.23
N LYS A 101 5.55 22.30 -5.40
CA LYS A 101 6.73 22.43 -4.53
C LYS A 101 8.01 22.76 -5.32
N LEU A 102 8.25 22.05 -6.42
CA LEU A 102 9.42 22.30 -7.28
C LEU A 102 9.37 23.68 -7.96
N GLN A 103 8.18 24.16 -8.32
CA GLN A 103 8.00 25.47 -8.97
C GLN A 103 8.12 26.63 -7.98
N ASN A 104 7.60 26.46 -6.76
CA ASN A 104 7.60 27.46 -5.71
C ASN A 104 8.95 27.54 -4.98
N GLY A 105 9.86 26.59 -5.21
CA GLY A 105 11.11 26.49 -4.47
C GLY A 105 10.92 26.02 -3.02
N ASP A 106 9.82 25.30 -2.75
CA ASP A 106 9.57 24.73 -1.43
C ASP A 106 10.62 23.65 -1.11
N LYS A 107 10.93 23.49 0.18
CA LYS A 107 11.85 22.45 0.63
C LYS A 107 11.31 21.06 0.27
N ILE A 108 12.10 20.33 -0.52
CA ILE A 108 11.84 18.94 -0.90
C ILE A 108 12.30 18.00 0.22
N THR A 109 11.47 17.02 0.59
CA THR A 109 11.77 16.07 1.68
C THR A 109 11.88 14.62 1.18
N LYS A 110 12.41 13.73 2.03
CA LYS A 110 12.47 12.28 1.75
C LYS A 110 11.07 11.65 1.57
N ASP A 111 10.04 12.25 2.16
CA ASP A 111 8.65 11.82 1.94
C ASP A 111 8.17 12.17 0.53
N ASP A 112 8.56 13.34 0.01
CA ASP A 112 8.27 13.74 -1.38
C ASP A 112 8.95 12.80 -2.38
N LEU A 113 10.19 12.38 -2.11
CA LEU A 113 10.89 11.36 -2.90
C LEU A 113 10.16 10.03 -2.90
N THR A 114 9.72 9.59 -1.73
CA THR A 114 8.98 8.33 -1.59
C THR A 114 7.64 8.40 -2.33
N ALA A 115 6.95 9.53 -2.27
CA ALA A 115 5.70 9.76 -3.01
C ALA A 115 5.94 9.77 -4.53
N ALA A 116 7.00 10.42 -5.00
CA ALA A 116 7.39 10.45 -6.41
C ALA A 116 7.80 9.07 -6.94
N GLU A 117 8.56 8.30 -6.15
CA GLU A 117 8.95 6.93 -6.49
C GLU A 117 7.70 6.03 -6.61
N LYS A 118 6.79 6.11 -5.64
CA LYS A 118 5.51 5.37 -5.67
C LYS A 118 4.69 5.72 -6.90
N LEU A 119 4.60 7.01 -7.24
CA LEU A 119 3.89 7.50 -8.43
C LEU A 119 4.50 6.91 -9.71
N ALA A 120 5.82 6.97 -9.86
CA ALA A 120 6.55 6.44 -11.01
C ALA A 120 6.42 4.92 -11.16
N ARG A 121 6.46 4.18 -10.05
CA ARG A 121 6.30 2.71 -10.06
C ARG A 121 4.85 2.27 -10.34
N THR A 122 3.87 3.07 -9.94
CA THR A 122 2.44 2.78 -10.16
C THR A 122 2.00 3.19 -11.57
N TYR A 123 2.48 4.33 -12.06
CA TYR A 123 2.16 4.91 -13.37
C TYR A 123 3.44 5.31 -14.11
N PRO A 124 4.10 4.35 -14.80
CA PRO A 124 5.43 4.52 -15.39
C PRO A 124 5.43 5.33 -16.70
N GLY A 125 4.67 6.43 -16.75
CA GLY A 125 4.72 7.38 -17.86
C GLY A 125 5.96 8.28 -17.79
N PRO A 126 6.37 8.90 -18.92
CA PRO A 126 7.52 9.80 -18.98
C PRO A 126 7.51 10.88 -17.90
N ASP A 127 6.37 11.56 -17.70
CA ASP A 127 6.23 12.62 -16.69
C ASP A 127 6.53 12.15 -15.27
N SER A 128 6.04 10.96 -14.89
CA SER A 128 6.22 10.43 -13.54
C SER A 128 7.68 10.06 -13.30
N LEU A 129 8.36 9.50 -14.32
CA LEU A 129 9.78 9.15 -14.25
C LEU A 129 10.66 10.39 -14.19
N VAL A 130 10.34 11.43 -14.96
CA VAL A 130 11.04 12.71 -14.94
C VAL A 130 10.86 13.40 -13.59
N LEU A 131 9.63 13.45 -13.08
CA LEU A 131 9.32 14.05 -11.77
C LEU A 131 10.10 13.37 -10.64
N TYR A 132 10.10 12.03 -10.60
CA TYR A 132 10.90 11.26 -9.65
C TYR A 132 12.39 11.59 -9.77
N SER A 133 12.93 11.57 -10.98
CA SER A 133 14.35 11.83 -11.23
C SER A 133 14.76 13.24 -10.79
N ARG A 134 13.90 14.23 -10.99
CA ARG A 134 14.15 15.62 -10.57
C ARG A 134 14.14 15.76 -9.05
N ILE A 135 13.14 15.22 -8.37
CA ILE A 135 13.04 15.23 -6.90
C ILE A 135 14.23 14.52 -6.26
N LYS A 136 14.65 13.38 -6.85
CA LYS A 136 15.81 12.64 -6.37
C LYS A 136 17.09 13.48 -6.42
N ARG A 137 17.33 14.18 -7.54
CA ARG A 137 18.50 15.07 -7.68
C ARG A 137 18.50 16.20 -6.68
N GLU A 138 17.35 16.82 -6.39
CA GLU A 138 17.26 17.88 -5.38
C GLU A 138 17.70 17.39 -3.99
N ILE A 139 17.28 16.19 -3.61
CA ILE A 139 17.68 15.60 -2.32
C ILE A 139 19.15 15.20 -2.33
N ASP A 140 19.62 14.54 -3.39
CA ASP A 140 21.01 14.11 -3.49
C ASP A 140 21.98 15.32 -3.46
N SER A 141 21.58 16.46 -4.06
CA SER A 141 22.33 17.72 -3.98
C SER A 141 22.28 18.36 -2.59
N ALA A 142 21.12 18.35 -1.93
CA ALA A 142 20.96 18.90 -0.59
C ALA A 142 21.68 18.08 0.50
N ASP A 143 21.85 16.78 0.30
CA ASP A 143 22.62 15.89 1.19
C ASP A 143 24.15 15.99 0.94
N ALA A 144 24.58 16.68 -0.12
CA ALA A 144 26.00 16.85 -0.48
C ALA A 144 26.64 18.17 0.01
N GLU A 145 25.84 19.09 0.56
CA GLU A 145 26.27 20.33 1.23
C GLU A 145 26.36 20.15 2.76
#